data_AF-A0A0F5W4I6-F1
#
_entry.id   AF-A0A0F5W4I6-F1
#
_cell.length_a   1.000
_cell.length_b   1.000
_cell.length_c   1.000
_cell.angle_alpha   90.00
_cell.angle_beta   90.00
_cell.angle_gamma   90.00
#
_symmetry.space_group_name_H-M   'P 1'
#
loop_
_entity.id
_entity.type
_entity.pdbx_description
1 polymer ?
#
loop_
_entity_poly.entity_id
_entity_poly.type
_entity_poly.pdbx_seq_one_letter_code
_entity_poly.pdbx_strand_id
1 'polypeptide(L)'
;MTAMSTRSCPCGLPEPYDKCCGRYHVGAAAAPTAEALMRSRYCAFVKQDAAYLLRTWHPRTRPASLDFDAGMRWTGLEILGTGDGSAFHSVGTVTFRASFRGGSLHERSRFERVDGAWVYVDGDFLE
;
A
#
# COMPACT_ATOMS: atom_id res chain seq x y z
N MET A 1 29.54 -8.24 15.69
CA MET A 1 29.55 -7.97 14.24
C MET A 1 28.55 -6.87 13.96
N THR A 2 29.04 -5.69 13.59
CA THR A 2 28.27 -4.45 13.50
C THR A 2 27.64 -4.29 12.11
N ALA A 3 26.32 -4.09 12.10
CA ALA A 3 25.45 -3.45 11.11
C ALA A 3 25.69 -3.61 9.60
N MET A 4 24.74 -4.27 8.93
CA MET A 4 24.16 -3.80 7.67
C MET A 4 22.62 -3.83 7.79
N SER A 5 22.02 -2.86 8.48
CA SER A 5 20.58 -2.61 8.32
C SER A 5 20.35 -1.94 6.97
N THR A 6 20.35 -2.72 5.89
CA THR A 6 19.47 -2.38 4.78
C THR A 6 18.06 -2.38 5.36
N ARG A 7 17.54 -1.21 5.72
CA ARG A 7 16.21 -1.06 6.33
C ARG A 7 15.23 -1.83 5.44
N SER A 8 14.68 -2.92 5.98
CA SER A 8 13.64 -3.71 5.33
C SER A 8 12.48 -2.78 4.94
N CYS A 9 11.73 -3.17 3.92
CA CYS A 9 10.63 -2.35 3.46
C CYS A 9 9.58 -2.19 4.58
N PRO A 10 9.05 -0.97 4.83
CA PRO A 10 8.04 -0.77 5.86
C PRO A 10 6.80 -1.67 5.71
N CYS A 11 6.50 -2.15 4.50
CA CYS A 11 5.41 -3.08 4.24
C CYS A 11 5.58 -4.48 4.86
N GLY A 12 6.69 -4.74 5.58
CA GLY A 12 6.94 -5.99 6.29
C GLY A 12 7.72 -7.04 5.49
N LEU A 13 8.02 -6.79 4.21
CA LEU A 13 8.83 -7.68 3.39
C LEU A 13 10.34 -7.49 3.67
N PRO A 14 11.14 -8.57 3.59
CA PRO A 14 12.57 -8.53 3.97
C PRO A 14 13.44 -7.73 2.99
N GLU A 15 12.96 -7.47 1.77
CA GLU A 15 13.70 -6.74 0.75
C GLU A 15 13.93 -5.27 1.16
N PRO A 16 15.07 -4.67 0.77
CA PRO A 16 15.30 -3.25 0.94
C PRO A 16 14.21 -2.43 0.26
N TYR A 17 13.83 -1.29 0.85
CA TYR A 17 12.75 -0.43 0.34
C TYR A 17 12.86 -0.15 -1.16
N ASP A 18 14.04 0.24 -1.67
CA ASP A 18 14.24 0.60 -3.08
C ASP A 18 13.98 -0.57 -4.05
N LYS A 19 14.24 -1.81 -3.59
CA LYS A 19 13.99 -3.05 -4.36
C LYS A 19 12.57 -3.59 -4.14
N CYS A 20 11.84 -3.07 -3.16
CA CYS A 20 10.49 -3.49 -2.79
C CYS A 20 9.43 -2.45 -3.25
N CYS A 21 8.96 -1.58 -2.36
CA CYS A 21 7.93 -0.58 -2.68
C CYS A 21 8.51 0.66 -3.38
N GLY A 22 9.79 0.98 -3.14
CA GLY A 22 10.47 2.14 -3.70
C GLY A 22 10.47 2.17 -5.23
N ARG A 23 10.66 1.01 -5.88
CA ARG A 23 10.58 0.90 -7.35
C ARG A 23 9.22 1.34 -7.92
N TYR A 24 8.13 1.14 -7.19
CA TYR A 24 6.80 1.61 -7.61
C TYR A 24 6.64 3.11 -7.35
N HIS A 25 7.19 3.59 -6.23
CA HIS A 25 7.13 5.01 -5.85
C HIS A 25 7.88 5.92 -6.82
N VAL A 26 9.02 5.46 -7.35
CA VAL A 26 9.78 6.20 -8.37
C VAL A 26 9.27 5.96 -9.80
N GLY A 27 8.24 5.11 -9.98
CA GLY A 27 7.67 4.81 -11.30
C GLY A 27 8.51 3.88 -12.17
N ALA A 28 9.52 3.19 -11.61
CA ALA A 28 10.33 2.23 -12.35
C ALA A 28 9.57 0.92 -12.67
N ALA A 29 8.49 0.63 -11.96
CA ALA A 29 7.58 -0.48 -12.22
C ALA A 29 6.16 -0.15 -11.72
N ALA A 30 5.16 -0.84 -12.27
CA ALA A 30 3.81 -0.89 -11.70
C ALA A 30 3.71 -2.06 -10.70
N ALA A 31 2.82 -1.94 -9.71
CA ALA A 31 2.52 -3.05 -8.81
C ALA A 31 1.87 -4.20 -9.60
N PRO A 32 2.40 -5.44 -9.55
CA PRO A 32 1.91 -6.54 -10.38
C PRO A 32 0.61 -7.19 -9.85
N THR A 33 0.29 -6.98 -8.57
CA THR A 33 -0.87 -7.55 -7.88
C THR A 33 -1.55 -6.51 -6.99
N ALA A 34 -2.80 -6.76 -6.63
CA ALA A 34 -3.54 -5.94 -5.66
C ALA A 34 -2.80 -5.87 -4.31
N GLU A 35 -2.24 -6.99 -3.82
CA GLU A 35 -1.44 -7.01 -2.60
C GLU A 35 -0.17 -6.16 -2.71
N ALA A 36 0.56 -6.27 -3.83
CA ALA A 36 1.74 -5.45 -4.05
C ALA A 36 1.39 -3.95 -4.06
N LEU A 37 0.24 -3.60 -4.64
CA LEU A 37 -0.25 -2.24 -4.59
C LEU A 37 -0.60 -1.82 -3.15
N MET A 38 -1.35 -2.63 -2.41
CA MET A 38 -1.71 -2.35 -1.02
C MET A 38 -0.46 -2.09 -0.17
N ARG A 39 0.54 -2.97 -0.24
CA ARG A 39 1.82 -2.84 0.49
C ARG A 39 2.56 -1.55 0.13
N SER A 40 2.58 -1.19 -1.16
CA SER A 40 3.20 0.05 -1.61
C SER A 40 2.44 1.29 -1.15
N ARG A 41 1.11 1.27 -1.16
CA ARG A 41 0.28 2.36 -0.62
C ARG A 41 0.51 2.56 0.87
N TYR A 42 0.62 1.48 1.66
CA TYR A 42 1.03 1.57 3.06
C TYR A 42 2.39 2.27 3.20
N CYS A 43 3.40 1.89 2.41
CA CYS A 43 4.70 2.57 2.44
C CYS A 43 4.60 4.05 2.04
N ALA A 44 3.68 4.40 1.14
CA ALA A 44 3.45 5.78 0.76
C ALA A 44 2.83 6.59 1.91
N PHE A 45 1.93 6.00 2.70
CA PHE A 45 1.47 6.62 3.95
C PHE A 45 2.60 6.80 4.97
N VAL A 46 3.46 5.79 5.16
CA VAL A 46 4.64 5.88 6.04
C VAL A 46 5.58 7.02 5.61
N LYS A 47 5.75 7.22 4.30
CA LYS A 47 6.65 8.24 3.73
C LYS A 47 5.97 9.56 3.38
N GLN A 48 4.66 9.68 3.65
CA GLN A 48 3.85 10.84 3.31
C GLN A 48 3.92 11.22 1.81
N ASP A 49 3.93 10.21 0.93
CA ASP A 49 3.97 10.37 -0.54
C ASP A 49 2.56 10.50 -1.11
N ALA A 50 1.97 11.70 -0.99
CA ALA A 50 0.62 11.99 -1.49
C ALA A 50 0.50 11.77 -3.01
N ALA A 51 1.54 12.08 -3.78
CA ALA A 51 1.53 11.91 -5.22
C ALA A 51 1.37 10.43 -5.62
N TYR A 52 2.05 9.52 -4.92
CA TYR A 52 1.84 8.07 -5.08
C TYR A 52 0.42 7.63 -4.75
N LEU A 53 -0.09 8.10 -3.61
CA LEU A 53 -1.42 7.71 -3.16
C LEU A 53 -2.51 8.20 -4.12
N LEU A 54 -2.39 9.42 -4.64
CA LEU A 54 -3.35 9.99 -5.60
C LEU A 54 -3.26 9.32 -6.97
N ARG A 55 -2.07 9.01 -7.49
CA ARG A 55 -1.95 8.37 -8.82
C ARG A 55 -2.37 6.91 -8.83
N THR A 56 -2.30 6.24 -7.68
CA THR A 56 -2.73 4.83 -7.52
C THR A 56 -4.14 4.69 -6.95
N TRP A 57 -4.90 5.79 -6.94
CA TRP A 57 -6.31 5.80 -6.59
C TRP A 57 -7.14 5.73 -7.86
N HIS A 58 -8.24 4.98 -7.82
CA HIS A 58 -9.20 4.91 -8.91
C HIS A 58 -9.78 6.31 -9.18
N PRO A 59 -9.81 6.81 -10.43
CA PRO A 59 -10.26 8.17 -10.73
C PRO A 59 -11.65 8.53 -10.22
N ARG A 60 -12.58 7.56 -10.21
CA ARG A 60 -13.96 7.72 -9.69
C ARG A 60 -14.07 8.00 -8.20
N THR A 61 -13.12 7.56 -7.38
CA THR A 61 -13.18 7.63 -5.91
C THR A 61 -12.03 8.45 -5.31
N ARG A 62 -11.13 8.95 -6.15
CA ARG A 62 -9.94 9.69 -5.74
C ARG A 62 -10.32 11.04 -5.12
N PRO A 63 -9.86 11.34 -3.88
CA PRO A 63 -10.03 12.67 -3.31
C PRO A 63 -9.20 13.72 -4.05
N ALA A 64 -9.59 15.00 -3.96
CA ALA A 64 -8.87 16.09 -4.60
C ALA A 64 -7.46 16.32 -4.01
N SER A 65 -7.31 16.09 -2.71
CA SER A 65 -6.06 16.20 -1.96
C SER A 65 -5.99 15.12 -0.88
N LEU A 66 -4.78 14.89 -0.35
CA LEU A 66 -4.54 14.03 0.81
C LEU A 66 -3.68 14.80 1.81
N ASP A 67 -4.21 14.95 3.01
CA ASP A 67 -3.49 15.52 4.14
C ASP A 67 -3.03 14.39 5.06
N PHE A 68 -1.83 14.53 5.60
CA PHE A 68 -1.29 13.58 6.57
C PHE A 68 -1.37 14.17 7.97
N ASP A 69 -1.93 13.42 8.90
CA ASP A 69 -1.86 13.74 10.31
C ASP A 69 -0.40 13.65 10.80
N ALA A 70 0.14 14.78 11.28
CA ALA A 70 1.50 14.86 11.80
C ALA A 70 1.73 13.97 13.04
N GLY A 71 0.67 13.62 13.78
CA GLY A 71 0.70 12.69 14.90
C GLY A 71 0.65 11.22 14.51
N MET A 72 0.19 10.91 13.29
CA MET A 72 0.08 9.54 12.81
C MET A 72 1.48 8.94 12.55
N ARG A 73 1.75 7.80 13.19
CA ARG A 73 3.02 7.08 13.05
C ARG A 73 2.72 5.61 12.83
N TRP A 74 2.74 5.20 11.57
CA TRP A 74 2.61 3.81 11.15
C TRP A 74 3.83 3.00 11.61
N THR A 75 3.58 1.81 12.18
CA THR A 75 4.59 0.96 12.81
C THR A 75 4.65 -0.45 12.24
N GLY A 76 3.59 -0.91 11.58
CA GLY A 76 3.63 -2.20 10.87
C GLY A 76 2.44 -2.41 9.94
N LEU A 77 2.59 -3.42 9.09
CA LEU A 77 1.56 -3.90 8.18
C LEU A 77 1.51 -5.44 8.24
N GLU A 78 0.32 -5.98 8.39
CA GLU A 78 0.02 -7.40 8.30
C GLU A 78 -1.04 -7.63 7.23
N ILE A 79 -0.78 -8.52 6.27
CA ILE A 79 -1.78 -8.95 5.29
C ILE A 79 -2.49 -10.18 5.86
N LEU A 80 -3.79 -10.06 6.06
CA LEU A 80 -4.64 -11.08 6.68
C LEU A 80 -5.30 -11.99 5.63
N GLY A 81 -5.50 -11.49 4.41
CA GLY A 81 -6.05 -12.27 3.31
C GLY A 81 -6.10 -11.51 2.00
N THR A 82 -6.17 -12.26 0.90
CA THR A 82 -6.31 -11.73 -0.45
C THR A 82 -7.40 -12.49 -1.19
N GLY A 83 -8.24 -11.78 -1.96
CA GLY A 83 -9.17 -12.37 -2.91
C GLY A 83 -8.85 -11.85 -4.31
N ASP A 84 -8.69 -12.74 -5.29
CA ASP A 84 -8.28 -12.39 -6.65
C ASP A 84 -7.03 -11.49 -6.68
N GLY A 85 -6.96 -10.50 -7.58
CA GLY A 85 -5.86 -9.52 -7.58
C GLY A 85 -4.52 -9.99 -8.16
N SER A 86 -4.50 -11.13 -8.87
CA SER A 86 -3.32 -11.61 -9.60
C SER A 86 -3.13 -10.90 -10.95
N ALA A 87 -2.03 -11.15 -11.65
CA ALA A 87 -1.80 -10.59 -12.99
C ALA A 87 -2.88 -10.95 -14.04
N PHE A 88 -3.67 -12.00 -13.78
CA PHE A 88 -4.75 -12.47 -14.65
C PHE A 88 -6.13 -11.91 -14.29
N HIS A 89 -6.24 -11.20 -13.17
CA HIS A 89 -7.50 -10.64 -12.70
C HIS A 89 -7.64 -9.16 -13.10
N SER A 90 -8.87 -8.68 -13.13
CA SER A 90 -9.21 -7.26 -13.31
C SER A 90 -9.65 -6.60 -12.01
N VAL A 91 -10.00 -7.40 -10.99
CA VAL A 91 -10.42 -6.96 -9.66
C VAL A 91 -9.68 -7.75 -8.58
N GLY A 92 -9.59 -7.20 -7.38
CA GLY A 92 -9.00 -7.90 -6.25
C GLY A 92 -9.33 -7.23 -4.92
N THR A 93 -9.21 -7.98 -3.84
CA THR A 93 -9.37 -7.50 -2.47
C THR A 93 -8.16 -7.87 -1.62
N VAL A 94 -7.85 -7.01 -0.66
CA VAL A 94 -6.79 -7.26 0.33
C VAL A 94 -7.33 -6.87 1.70
N THR A 95 -7.39 -7.84 2.60
CA THR A 95 -7.69 -7.61 4.03
C THR A 95 -6.36 -7.48 4.77
N PHE A 96 -6.20 -6.41 5.54
CA PHE A 96 -4.96 -6.13 6.23
C PHE A 96 -5.20 -5.43 7.58
N ARG A 97 -4.18 -5.50 8.42
CA ARG A 97 -4.07 -4.71 9.64
C ARG A 97 -2.85 -3.81 9.56
N ALA A 98 -3.07 -2.49 9.62
CA ALA A 98 -2.01 -1.50 9.68
C ALA A 98 -1.91 -0.94 11.09
N SER A 99 -0.79 -1.18 11.75
CA SER A 99 -0.53 -0.72 13.11
C SER A 99 0.08 0.67 13.10
N PHE A 100 -0.31 1.49 14.07
CA PHE A 100 0.27 2.81 14.31
C PHE A 100 0.44 3.04 15.82
N ARG A 101 1.14 4.10 16.21
CA ARG A 101 1.30 4.44 17.63
C ARG A 101 -0.08 4.77 18.24
N GLY A 102 -0.57 3.90 19.10
CA GLY A 102 -1.84 4.08 19.81
C GLY A 102 -3.03 3.30 19.23
N GLY A 103 -2.83 2.48 18.20
CA GLY A 103 -3.91 1.64 17.67
C GLY A 103 -3.55 0.86 16.41
N SER A 104 -4.58 0.32 15.78
CA SER A 104 -4.48 -0.32 14.47
C SER A 104 -5.73 -0.06 13.66
N LEU A 105 -5.56 -0.04 12.35
CA LEU A 105 -6.64 -0.02 11.36
C LEU A 105 -6.77 -1.43 10.79
N HIS A 106 -7.99 -1.97 10.79
CA HIS A 106 -8.33 -3.24 10.15
C HIS A 106 -9.28 -2.93 8.98
N GLU A 107 -8.85 -3.23 7.76
CA GLU A 107 -9.59 -2.87 6.55
C GLU A 107 -9.53 -4.00 5.53
N ARG A 108 -10.61 -4.15 4.78
CA ARG A 108 -10.62 -4.87 3.50
C ARG A 108 -10.75 -3.87 2.36
N SER A 109 -9.65 -3.66 1.63
CA SER A 109 -9.62 -2.79 0.45
C SER A 109 -10.03 -3.53 -0.81
N ARG A 110 -10.66 -2.81 -1.75
CA ARG A 110 -10.95 -3.25 -3.12
C ARG A 110 -10.05 -2.53 -4.11
N PHE A 111 -9.63 -3.27 -5.13
CA PHE A 111 -8.74 -2.81 -6.19
C PHE A 111 -9.28 -3.22 -7.55
N GLU A 112 -9.01 -2.39 -8.55
CA GLU A 112 -9.34 -2.64 -9.95
C GLU A 112 -8.10 -2.41 -10.83
N ARG A 113 -8.05 -3.08 -11.98
CA ARG A 113 -7.00 -2.86 -12.98
C ARG A 113 -7.53 -1.94 -14.09
N VAL A 114 -6.99 -0.73 -14.16
CA VAL A 114 -7.33 0.30 -15.14
C VAL A 114 -6.10 0.58 -15.99
N ASP A 115 -6.24 0.51 -17.31
CA ASP A 115 -5.14 0.72 -18.27
C ASP A 115 -3.87 -0.11 -17.95
N GLY A 116 -4.08 -1.35 -17.48
CA GLY A 116 -3.00 -2.28 -17.12
C GLY A 116 -2.38 -2.07 -15.74
N ALA A 117 -2.77 -1.04 -14.99
CA ALA A 117 -2.28 -0.75 -13.63
C ALA A 117 -3.34 -1.00 -12.57
N TRP A 118 -2.94 -1.60 -11.44
CA TRP A 118 -3.81 -1.69 -10.27
C TRP A 118 -4.05 -0.29 -9.66
N VAL A 119 -5.28 -0.03 -9.23
CA VAL A 119 -5.68 1.17 -8.50
C VAL A 119 -6.58 0.81 -7.32
N TYR A 120 -6.47 1.57 -6.23
CA TYR A 120 -7.34 1.46 -5.05
C TYR A 120 -8.70 2.08 -5.35
N VAL A 121 -9.78 1.34 -5.13
CA VAL A 121 -11.15 1.86 -5.31
C VAL A 121 -11.65 2.46 -4.00
N ASP A 122 -11.77 1.63 -2.98
CA ASP A 122 -12.33 1.97 -1.66
C ASP A 122 -11.99 0.85 -0.65
N GLY A 123 -12.52 0.93 0.57
CA GLY A 123 -12.27 -0.03 1.66
C GLY A 123 -13.43 -0.13 2.63
N ASP A 124 -13.63 -1.30 3.23
CA ASP A 124 -14.51 -1.50 4.37
C ASP A 124 -13.66 -1.57 5.65
N PHE A 125 -13.97 -0.75 6.65
CA PHE A 125 -13.37 -0.90 7.99
C PHE A 125 -14.01 -2.08 8.71
N LEU A 126 -13.18 -2.97 9.21
CA LEU A 126 -13.58 -4.17 9.93
C LEU A 126 -13.37 -3.95 11.44
N GLU A 127 -14.32 -4.40 12.26
CA GLU A 127 -14.19 -4.43 13.72
C GLU A 127 -13.23 -5.54 14.19
#